data_AF-A0A5W3SQ84-F1
#
_entry.id   AF-A0A5W3SQ84-F1
#
_cell.length_a   1.000
_cell.length_b   1.000
_cell.length_c   1.000
_cell.angle_alpha   90.00
_cell.angle_beta   90.00
_cell.angle_gamma   90.00
#
_symmetry.space_group_name_H-M   'P 1'
#
loop_
_entity.id
_entity.type
_entity.pdbx_description
1 polymer ?
#
loop_
_entity_poly.entity_id
_entity_poly.type
_entity_poly.pdbx_seq_one_letter_code
_entity_poly.pdbx_strand_id
1 'polypeptide(L)' 'MQICLMDETGATDGALSVLAARWGLEHDEDNPMALVMTPQHLELRKRDEPKLGGIFVDFVGGA' A
#
# COMPACT_ATOMS: atom_id res chain seq x y z
N MET A 1 12.24 -6.57 -0.26
CA MET A 1 11.03 -7.40 0.02
C MET A 1 10.05 -7.18 -1.11
N GLN A 2 9.50 -8.24 -1.72
CA GLN A 2 8.59 -8.12 -2.87
C GLN A 2 7.15 -7.91 -2.40
N ILE A 3 6.45 -6.92 -2.98
CA ILE A 3 5.04 -6.65 -2.72
C ILE A 3 4.44 -5.86 -3.89
N CYS A 4 3.13 -6.01 -4.15
CA CYS A 4 2.47 -5.21 -5.17
C CYS A 4 2.28 -3.77 -4.65
N LEU A 5 2.96 -2.80 -5.27
CA LEU A 5 2.83 -1.38 -4.92
C LEU A 5 1.77 -0.73 -5.81
N MET A 6 0.73 -0.13 -5.22
CA MET A 6 -0.35 0.55 -5.95
C MET A 6 -0.53 1.98 -5.44
N ASP A 7 -0.65 2.93 -6.37
CA ASP A 7 -0.92 4.33 -6.07
C ASP A 7 -2.36 4.67 -6.49
N GLU A 8 -3.23 4.90 -5.49
CA GLU A 8 -4.62 5.34 -5.64
C GLU A 8 -4.81 6.79 -5.22
N THR A 9 -3.73 7.54 -4.96
CA THR A 9 -3.83 8.95 -4.57
C THR A 9 -4.27 9.85 -5.72
N GLY A 10 -4.05 9.41 -6.96
CA GLY A 10 -4.18 10.24 -8.16
C GLY A 10 -3.11 11.33 -8.26
N ALA A 11 -2.14 11.36 -7.34
CA ALA A 11 -1.00 12.25 -7.39
C ALA A 11 0.07 11.69 -8.33
N THR A 12 0.88 12.58 -8.90
CA THR A 12 2.03 12.23 -9.76
C THR A 12 3.36 12.66 -9.13
N ASP A 13 3.35 12.86 -7.81
CA ASP A 13 4.53 13.29 -7.05
C ASP A 13 5.52 12.16 -6.73
N GLY A 14 5.13 10.91 -7.00
CA GLY A 14 5.99 9.74 -6.83
C GLY A 14 6.24 9.37 -5.35
N ALA A 15 5.37 9.80 -4.42
CA ALA A 15 5.54 9.53 -3.00
C ALA A 15 5.67 8.02 -2.70
N LEU A 16 4.93 7.17 -3.42
CA LEU A 16 5.03 5.71 -3.25
C LEU A 16 6.40 5.16 -3.65
N SER A 17 7.01 5.69 -4.71
CA SER A 17 8.36 5.30 -5.15
C SER A 17 9.42 5.69 -4.11
N VAL A 18 9.30 6.88 -3.50
CA VAL A 18 10.19 7.33 -2.42
C VAL A 18 10.05 6.43 -1.20
N LEU A 19 8.81 6.07 -0.83
CA LEU A 19 8.53 5.14 0.25
C LEU A 19 9.15 3.77 -0.02
N ALA A 20 8.96 3.23 -1.23
CA ALA A 20 9.51 1.94 -1.62
C ALA A 20 11.04 1.92 -1.51
N ALA A 21 11.71 2.94 -2.04
CA ALA A 21 13.17 3.08 -1.94
C ALA A 21 13.65 3.18 -0.50
N ARG A 22 12.95 3.95 0.35
CA ARG A 22 13.30 4.12 1.77
C ARG A 22 13.27 2.80 2.55
N TRP A 23 12.33 1.92 2.24
CA TRP A 23 12.10 0.67 2.97
C TRP A 23 12.64 -0.58 2.25
N GLY A 24 13.29 -0.43 1.10
CA GLY A 24 13.78 -1.56 0.31
C GLY A 24 12.66 -2.48 -0.20
N LEU A 25 11.52 -1.88 -0.55
CA LEU A 25 10.41 -2.58 -1.18
C LEU A 25 10.63 -2.66 -2.68
N GLU A 26 10.38 -3.82 -3.23
CA GLU A 26 10.47 -4.09 -4.66
C GLU A 26 9.05 -4.40 -5.17
N HIS A 27 8.69 -3.76 -6.28
CA HIS A 27 7.37 -3.94 -6.88
C HIS A 27 7.26 -5.31 -7.54
N ASP A 28 6.23 -6.05 -7.16
CA ASP A 28 5.89 -7.35 -7.72
C ASP A 28 4.39 -7.37 -8.08
N GLU A 29 4.09 -7.35 -9.37
CA GLU A 29 2.73 -7.27 -9.92
C GLU A 29 1.89 -8.52 -9.61
N ASP A 30 2.52 -9.67 -9.36
CA ASP A 30 1.84 -10.94 -9.09
C ASP A 30 1.72 -11.24 -7.60
N ASN A 31 2.27 -10.39 -6.74
CA ASN A 31 2.23 -10.60 -5.30
C ASN A 31 0.77 -10.63 -4.78
N PRO A 32 0.37 -11.63 -3.97
CA PRO A 32 -0.98 -11.68 -3.40
C PRO A 32 -1.25 -10.53 -2.41
N MET A 33 -0.21 -9.92 -1.86
CA MET A 33 -0.31 -8.76 -1.00
C MET A 33 -0.07 -7.49 -1.81
N ALA A 34 -0.90 -6.47 -1.56
CA ALA A 34 -0.71 -5.13 -2.10
C ALA A 34 -0.54 -4.11 -0.99
N LEU A 35 0.47 -3.26 -1.13
CA LEU A 35 0.62 -2.04 -0.36
C LEU A 35 0.05 -0.90 -1.21
N VAL A 36 -1.05 -0.32 -0.75
CA VAL A 36 -1.83 0.67 -1.50
C VAL A 36 -1.74 2.02 -0.81
N MET A 37 -1.28 3.03 -1.53
CA MET A 37 -1.29 4.42 -1.08
C MET A 37 -2.60 5.06 -1.52
N THR A 38 -3.50 5.32 -0.58
CA THR A 38 -4.78 6.00 -0.83
C THR A 38 -4.65 7.49 -0.46
N PRO A 39 -5.61 8.34 -0.83
CA PRO A 39 -5.61 9.74 -0.39
C PRO A 39 -5.65 9.92 1.14
N GLN A 40 -6.12 8.91 1.89
CA GLN A 40 -6.24 8.99 3.34
C GLN A 40 -5.03 8.40 4.08
N HIS A 41 -4.51 7.25 3.63
CA HIS A 41 -3.47 6.52 4.34
C HIS A 41 -2.80 5.45 3.46
N LEU A 42 -1.78 4.80 4.03
CA LEU A 42 -1.15 3.62 3.44
C LEU A 42 -1.78 2.37 4.06
N GLU A 43 -2.30 1.47 3.23
CA GLU A 43 -2.94 0.23 3.69
C GLU A 43 -2.38 -1.02 3.02
N LEU A 44 -2.46 -2.13 3.72
CA LEU A 44 -2.13 -3.47 3.24
C LEU A 44 -3.41 -4.20 2.87
N ARG A 45 -3.50 -4.68 1.63
CA ARG A 45 -4.63 -5.48 1.11
C ARG A 45 -4.18 -6.88 0.74
N LYS A 46 -5.05 -7.86 0.98
CA LYS A 46 -4.92 -9.23 0.46
C LYS A 46 -5.75 -9.35 -0.83
N ARG A 47 -5.10 -9.35 -1.99
CA ARG A 47 -5.75 -9.18 -3.32
C ARG A 47 -6.67 -10.34 -3.70
N ASP A 48 -6.35 -11.55 -3.24
CA ASP A 48 -7.15 -12.75 -3.45
C ASP A 48 -8.36 -12.83 -2.50
N GLU A 49 -8.44 -11.96 -1.49
CA GLU A 49 -9.56 -11.88 -0.54
C GLU A 49 -10.09 -10.43 -0.38
N PRO A 50 -10.67 -9.83 -1.43
CA PRO A 50 -11.09 -8.42 -1.41
C PRO A 50 -12.17 -8.10 -0.35
N LYS A 51 -12.90 -9.10 0.13
CA LYS A 51 -13.91 -8.94 1.20
C LYS A 51 -13.30 -8.64 2.56
N LEU A 52 -12.01 -8.93 2.77
CA LEU A 52 -11.31 -8.60 4.02
C LEU A 52 -11.03 -7.10 4.16
N GLY A 53 -11.04 -6.36 3.04
CA GLY A 53 -10.63 -4.96 3.02
C GLY A 53 -9.12 -4.77 3.23
N GLY A 54 -8.72 -3.51 3.40
CA GLY A 54 -7.36 -3.13 3.75
C GLY A 54 -7.18 -2.95 5.26
N ILE A 55 -5.99 -3.23 5.77
CA ILE A 55 -5.59 -2.87 7.13
C ILE A 55 -4.59 -1.71 7.10
N PHE A 56 -4.72 -0.78 8.03
CA PHE A 56 -3.82 0.35 8.19
C PHE A 56 -3.62 0.67 9.67
N VAL A 57 -2.59 1.47 9.95
CA VAL A 57 -2.28 1.89 11.31
C VAL A 57 -2.88 3.26 11.54
N ASP A 58 -3.82 3.37 12.49
CA ASP A 58 -4.40 4.62 12.94
C ASP A 58 -4.04 4.89 14.40
N PHE A 59 -3.23 5.93 14.64
CA PHE A 59 -2.88 6.39 15.98
C PHE A 59 -3.84 7.46 16.54
N VAL A 60 -4.74 8.01 15.70
CA VAL A 60 -5.67 9.09 16.06
C VAL A 60 -7.03 8.54 16.47
N GLY A 61 -7.65 7.71 15.62
CA GLY A 61 -8.97 7.15 15.84
C GLY A 61 -8.98 5.88 16.70
N GLY A 62 -7.90 5.11 16.69
CA GLY A 62 -7.83 3.81 17.37
C GLY A 62 -8.67 2.72 16.67
N ALA A 63 -8.79 1.56 17.32
CA ALA A 63 -9.48 0.36 16.84
C ALA A 63 -10.90 0.21 17.41
#